data_AF-A0A816UVK4-F1
#
_entry.id   AF-A0A816UVK4-F1
#
_cell.length_a   1.000
_cell.length_b   1.000
_cell.length_c   1.000
_cell.angle_alpha   90.00
_cell.angle_beta   90.00
_cell.angle_gamma   90.00
#
_symmetry.space_group_name_H-M   'P 1'
#
loop_
_entity.id
_entity.type
_entity.pdbx_description
1 polymer ?
#
loop_
_entity_poly.entity_id
_entity_poly.type
_entity_poly.pdbx_seq_one_letter_code
_entity_poly.pdbx_strand_id
1 'polypeptide(L)'
;MKKALLFGFLIIVLGISQADDRFRPQYHLLPPSNWLNDPNGPVYYNGYYHMFFQYDPDSPVGIMKYWGHFYSKDMVHWIGLPIAIAPDQPYDINGIWTGSTSIVNGVPIIIYTGINESHAQVQCQALPANLTDPTLSKWIKWPSNPLITSPNGRDPSTAFQDDHNNYYLIYAFDCDELSGQAVLFTSRDFVNWTYLHPIHSNHYDTFWECPDIFNVSNRLVMKVSLRGQDFWAVGELDPIQKNFRPLAGDVDEYTQLIDQGKFYASKSFYDPIHDQQVIVGWIGEDDDQGEKRGWQGMHSLPRSIFLSNDGLQLGSRPIEALQTLRVEESHRYFHNIVLPSTIPFELVHDDLDFGLSVLSTLDGSQRTSVGMMTRTNTTFMPNWDVPGWDYFSVPGITNSLDCQHACDQDIKCRSWTFDSAKQMNNNCFLKSGIPNLVASLTCTSGVKQSETKQQQQLVWVYINRTLSQRSSGTSRAPLAVVEVFESQGGRLAITTRVYPEEDTAQNLAVYVNSGSTTNQTIVIDTLDIWTLNSIWT
;
A
#
# COMPACT_ATOMS: atom_id res chain seq x y z
N MET A 1 40.18 52.33 13.13
CA MET A 1 40.75 51.48 12.07
C MET A 1 40.77 50.03 12.54
N LYS A 2 39.86 49.22 11.99
CA LYS A 2 39.91 47.78 11.64
C LYS A 2 38.70 47.01 12.15
N LYS A 3 37.80 46.74 11.21
CA LYS A 3 36.74 45.73 11.20
C LYS A 3 37.35 44.33 11.01
N ALA A 4 36.70 43.31 11.56
CA ALA A 4 36.49 41.96 10.99
C ALA A 4 35.60 41.17 11.98
N LEU A 5 34.28 41.14 11.77
CA LEU A 5 33.46 40.18 11.01
C LEU A 5 33.12 38.88 11.76
N LEU A 6 31.80 38.72 12.00
CA LEU A 6 31.04 37.51 12.33
C LEU A 6 31.35 36.33 11.40
N PHE A 7 31.16 35.09 11.90
CA PHE A 7 30.18 34.16 11.34
C PHE A 7 29.83 33.08 12.40
N GLY A 8 28.58 33.10 12.86
CA GLY A 8 27.92 31.93 13.44
C GLY A 8 27.24 31.15 12.32
N PHE A 9 27.31 29.82 12.36
CA PHE A 9 26.51 28.97 11.49
C PHE A 9 25.13 28.79 12.11
N LEU A 10 24.26 29.75 11.85
CA LEU A 10 22.82 29.52 11.83
C LEU A 10 22.54 28.92 10.45
N ILE A 11 22.27 27.61 10.38
CA ILE A 11 21.70 27.00 9.17
C ILE A 11 20.27 27.52 9.09
N ILE A 12 20.11 28.65 8.41
CA ILE A 12 18.83 29.03 7.83
C ILE A 12 18.64 28.04 6.67
N VAL A 13 17.88 26.97 6.91
CA VAL A 13 17.22 26.28 5.81
C VAL A 13 16.29 27.34 5.21
N LEU A 14 16.73 27.95 4.11
CA LEU A 14 15.85 28.74 3.26
C LEU A 14 14.83 27.75 2.71
N GLY A 15 13.75 27.57 3.46
CA GLY A 15 12.55 26.90 2.97
C GLY A 15 12.06 27.67 1.77
N ILE A 16 12.40 27.17 0.58
CA ILE A 16 11.55 27.37 -0.58
C ILE A 16 10.17 26.91 -0.11
N SER A 17 9.18 27.79 -0.20
CA SER A 17 7.83 27.51 0.29
C SER A 17 7.38 26.14 -0.22
N GLN A 18 7.15 25.20 0.72
CA GLN A 18 6.68 23.83 0.44
C GLN A 18 5.30 23.80 -0.26
N ALA A 19 4.67 24.96 -0.45
CA ALA A 19 3.40 25.17 -1.13
C ALA A 19 3.51 25.28 -2.67
N ASP A 20 4.72 25.33 -3.25
CA ASP A 20 4.91 25.42 -4.72
C ASP A 20 5.14 24.04 -5.40
N ASP A 21 5.37 22.96 -4.64
CA ASP A 21 5.47 21.62 -5.24
C ASP A 21 4.10 20.97 -5.37
N ARG A 22 3.58 21.07 -6.58
CA ARG A 22 2.26 20.59 -6.99
C ARG A 22 2.00 19.09 -6.73
N PHE A 23 3.03 18.26 -6.59
CA PHE A 23 2.88 16.81 -6.36
C PHE A 23 3.16 16.39 -4.90
N ARG A 24 3.38 17.33 -4.00
CA ARG A 24 3.72 17.03 -2.60
C ARG A 24 2.46 16.71 -1.79
N PRO A 25 2.27 15.46 -1.34
CA PRO A 25 1.06 15.07 -0.63
C PRO A 25 0.83 15.88 0.65
N GLN A 26 -0.41 16.28 0.88
CA GLN A 26 -0.80 17.13 2.00
C GLN A 26 -1.16 16.36 3.28
N TYR A 27 -1.58 15.10 3.15
CA TYR A 27 -1.98 14.27 4.29
C TYR A 27 -1.38 12.84 4.29
N HIS A 28 -0.32 12.59 3.52
CA HIS A 28 0.52 11.39 3.69
C HIS A 28 1.80 11.78 4.41
N LEU A 29 2.44 10.84 5.10
CA LEU A 29 3.70 11.11 5.80
C LEU A 29 4.87 11.07 4.81
N LEU A 30 5.65 12.15 4.75
CA LEU A 30 6.89 12.25 3.99
C LEU A 30 7.84 13.29 4.62
N PRO A 31 9.17 13.14 4.49
CA PRO A 31 10.12 14.09 5.07
C PRO A 31 10.05 15.44 4.33
N PRO A 32 10.48 16.56 4.95
CA PRO A 32 10.49 17.88 4.32
C PRO A 32 11.18 17.93 2.94
N SER A 33 12.18 17.08 2.74
CA SER A 33 12.93 16.91 1.50
C SER A 33 13.60 15.53 1.48
N ASN A 34 14.20 15.19 0.33
CA ASN A 34 15.03 14.01 0.10
C ASN A 34 14.26 12.69 0.13
N TRP A 35 14.94 11.59 0.40
CA TRP A 35 14.45 10.25 0.13
C TRP A 35 13.90 9.57 1.38
N LEU A 36 12.68 9.05 1.31
CA LEU A 36 12.07 8.18 2.31
C LEU A 36 11.71 6.82 1.70
N ASN A 37 11.93 5.76 2.47
CA ASN A 37 11.57 4.39 2.12
C ASN A 37 10.86 3.67 3.28
N ASP A 38 11.29 2.46 3.64
CA ASP A 38 10.62 1.56 4.57
C ASP A 38 10.15 2.28 5.84
N PRO A 39 8.88 2.12 6.25
CA PRO A 39 8.50 2.39 7.63
C PRO A 39 9.33 1.50 8.56
N ASN A 40 9.86 2.07 9.62
CA ASN A 40 10.75 1.40 10.56
C ASN A 40 10.18 1.52 11.97
N GLY A 41 10.12 0.38 12.67
CA GLY A 41 9.68 0.27 14.06
C GLY A 41 8.56 1.19 14.54
N PRO A 42 7.42 1.29 13.83
CA PRO A 42 6.28 2.05 14.34
C PRO A 42 5.86 1.49 15.71
N VAL A 43 5.53 2.36 16.66
CA VAL A 43 5.23 1.95 18.03
C VAL A 43 4.37 2.97 18.75
N TYR A 44 3.45 2.50 19.60
CA TYR A 44 2.81 3.33 20.61
C TYR A 44 3.59 3.25 21.93
N TYR A 45 4.00 4.40 22.47
CA TYR A 45 4.69 4.47 23.74
C TYR A 45 4.26 5.71 24.54
N ASN A 46 3.85 5.48 25.79
CA ASN A 46 3.58 6.52 26.80
C ASN A 46 2.73 7.71 26.31
N GLY A 47 1.63 7.45 25.59
CA GLY A 47 0.73 8.50 25.11
C GLY A 47 0.95 8.94 23.66
N TYR A 48 1.99 8.43 22.99
CA TYR A 48 2.40 8.90 21.67
C TYR A 48 2.64 7.74 20.70
N TYR A 49 2.30 7.96 19.44
CA TYR A 49 2.70 7.12 18.32
C TYR A 49 4.01 7.64 17.75
N HIS A 50 4.97 6.74 17.52
CA HIS A 50 6.23 7.05 16.86
C HIS A 50 6.30 6.29 15.54
N MET A 51 6.76 6.98 14.49
CA MET A 51 7.05 6.40 13.18
C MET A 51 8.51 6.71 12.85
N PHE A 52 9.32 5.68 12.69
CA PHE A 52 10.65 5.81 12.10
C PHE A 52 10.60 5.37 10.64
N PHE A 53 11.63 5.71 9.88
CA PHE A 53 11.70 5.36 8.46
C PHE A 53 13.12 5.43 7.95
N GLN A 54 13.42 4.63 6.93
CA GLN A 54 14.65 4.82 6.18
C GLN A 54 14.63 6.21 5.52
N TYR A 55 15.66 6.99 5.81
CA TYR A 55 15.80 8.37 5.36
C TYR A 55 17.22 8.63 4.86
N ASP A 56 17.35 9.31 3.73
CA ASP A 56 18.61 9.93 3.33
C ASP A 56 18.45 11.46 3.45
N PRO A 57 19.06 12.10 4.47
CA PRO A 57 18.93 13.53 4.71
C PRO A 57 19.69 14.39 3.71
N ASP A 58 20.58 13.80 2.91
CA ASP A 58 21.51 14.53 2.04
C ASP A 58 21.18 14.33 0.56
N SER A 59 20.34 13.34 0.22
CA SER A 59 20.04 13.01 -1.18
C SER A 59 18.61 12.46 -1.41
N PRO A 60 17.93 12.89 -2.48
CA PRO A 60 16.65 12.32 -2.91
C PRO A 60 16.79 10.94 -3.58
N VAL A 61 17.99 10.36 -3.67
CA VAL A 61 18.25 9.05 -4.31
C VAL A 61 18.30 7.91 -3.29
N GLY A 62 18.53 8.23 -2.01
CA GLY A 62 18.65 7.19 -0.97
C GLY A 62 19.95 6.43 -1.07
N ILE A 63 21.10 7.10 -1.03
CA ILE A 63 22.42 6.46 -1.01
C ILE A 63 22.69 5.95 0.40
N MET A 64 22.67 6.85 1.39
CA MET A 64 23.02 6.55 2.78
C MET A 64 21.77 6.53 3.65
N LYS A 65 21.56 5.43 4.39
CA LYS A 65 20.32 5.23 5.15
C LYS A 65 20.53 5.58 6.60
N TYR A 66 19.64 6.44 7.09
CA TYR A 66 19.45 6.84 8.48
C TYR A 66 18.02 6.44 8.89
N TRP A 67 17.72 6.52 10.19
CA TRP A 67 16.34 6.48 10.66
C TRP A 67 15.83 7.89 10.94
N GLY A 68 14.95 8.38 10.07
CA GLY A 68 14.14 9.57 10.33
C GLY A 68 13.09 9.29 11.41
N HIS A 69 12.49 10.34 11.98
CA HIS A 69 11.57 10.20 13.11
C HIS A 69 10.43 11.21 13.06
N PHE A 70 9.21 10.70 13.14
CA PHE A 70 8.00 11.46 13.42
C PHE A 70 7.34 10.93 14.70
N TYR A 71 6.65 11.80 15.42
CA TYR A 71 5.76 11.40 16.49
C TYR A 71 4.41 12.11 16.39
N SER A 72 3.36 11.47 16.93
CA SER A 72 1.97 11.92 16.83
C SER A 72 1.16 11.48 18.06
N LYS A 73 0.02 12.12 18.28
CA LYS A 73 -0.99 11.68 19.27
C LYS A 73 -2.16 10.91 18.65
N ASP A 74 -2.34 10.98 17.34
CA ASP A 74 -3.53 10.50 16.64
C ASP A 74 -3.22 9.71 15.36
N MET A 75 -1.93 9.53 15.02
CA MET A 75 -1.43 8.94 13.77
C MET A 75 -1.76 9.75 12.51
N VAL A 76 -2.30 10.96 12.66
CA VAL A 76 -2.74 11.82 11.56
C VAL A 76 -1.86 13.07 11.49
N HIS A 77 -1.74 13.79 12.60
CA HIS A 77 -0.93 14.99 12.69
C HIS A 77 0.44 14.63 13.28
N TRP A 78 1.48 14.84 12.49
CA TRP A 78 2.84 14.40 12.82
C TRP A 78 3.77 15.59 13.01
N ILE A 79 4.63 15.48 14.02
CA ILE A 79 5.72 16.44 14.25
C ILE A 79 7.03 15.74 13.90
N GLY A 80 7.79 16.34 12.98
CA GLY A 80 9.12 15.89 12.62
C GLY A 80 10.12 16.11 13.74
N LEU A 81 10.92 15.09 14.02
CA LEU A 81 12.00 15.11 15.00
C LEU A 81 13.36 14.96 14.30
N PRO A 82 14.47 15.24 15.02
CA PRO A 82 15.80 14.93 14.51
C PRO A 82 15.94 13.44 14.15
N ILE A 83 16.94 13.14 13.33
CA ILE A 83 17.33 11.75 13.01
C ILE A 83 17.50 10.96 14.32
N ALA A 84 16.78 9.83 14.42
CA ALA A 84 16.78 9.00 15.62
C ALA A 84 18.07 8.17 15.73
N ILE A 85 18.50 7.57 14.60
CA ILE A 85 19.71 6.74 14.53
C ILE A 85 20.46 7.06 13.23
N ALA A 86 21.77 7.33 13.35
CA ALA A 86 22.66 7.68 12.25
C ALA A 86 23.84 6.70 12.14
N PRO A 87 24.36 6.41 10.93
CA PRO A 87 25.60 5.66 10.74
C PRO A 87 26.76 6.34 11.47
N ASP A 88 27.29 5.69 12.51
CA ASP A 88 28.37 6.29 13.31
C ASP A 88 29.27 5.26 14.03
N GLN A 89 29.01 3.96 13.86
CA GLN A 89 29.83 2.89 14.43
C GLN A 89 30.30 1.91 13.34
N PRO A 90 31.40 1.16 13.55
CA PRO A 90 31.90 0.19 12.55
C PRO A 90 30.88 -0.84 12.06
N TYR A 91 29.89 -1.18 12.88
CA TYR A 91 28.84 -2.16 12.53
C TYR A 91 27.69 -1.59 11.71
N ASP A 92 27.59 -0.26 11.55
CA ASP A 92 26.56 0.39 10.74
C ASP A 92 27.08 1.56 9.90
N ILE A 93 28.40 1.67 9.75
CA ILE A 93 29.07 2.79 9.09
C ILE A 93 28.66 2.99 7.63
N ASN A 94 28.15 1.94 6.98
CA ASN A 94 27.70 1.95 5.58
C ASN A 94 26.17 2.04 5.44
N GLY A 95 25.45 2.24 6.55
CA GLY A 95 24.01 2.48 6.54
C GLY A 95 23.26 1.78 7.67
N ILE A 96 22.12 2.36 8.04
CA ILE A 96 21.16 1.82 9.00
C ILE A 96 19.89 1.47 8.23
N TRP A 97 19.71 0.18 7.99
CA TRP A 97 18.59 -0.38 7.24
C TRP A 97 17.43 -0.73 8.19
N THR A 98 16.42 -1.39 7.64
CA THR A 98 15.13 -1.60 8.29
C THR A 98 15.21 -2.44 9.56
N GLY A 99 14.22 -2.24 10.42
CA GLY A 99 14.10 -2.86 11.72
C GLY A 99 12.77 -2.53 12.36
N SER A 100 12.60 -3.00 13.60
CA SER A 100 11.36 -2.86 14.35
C SER A 100 11.60 -2.48 15.80
N THR A 101 10.56 -1.97 16.46
CA THR A 101 10.61 -1.57 17.87
C THR A 101 9.77 -2.55 18.69
N SER A 102 10.34 -3.08 19.76
CA SER A 102 9.65 -3.97 20.71
C SER A 102 9.54 -3.31 22.08
N ILE A 103 8.42 -3.47 22.77
CA ILE A 103 8.29 -3.05 24.18
C ILE A 103 8.75 -4.19 25.08
N VAL A 104 9.93 -4.05 25.69
CA VAL A 104 10.55 -5.06 26.55
C VAL A 104 10.58 -4.51 27.98
N ASN A 105 9.86 -5.16 28.90
CA ASN A 105 9.74 -4.71 30.30
C ASN A 105 9.37 -3.21 30.44
N GLY A 106 8.47 -2.72 29.56
CA GLY A 106 8.04 -1.32 29.54
C GLY A 106 9.03 -0.34 28.89
N VAL A 107 10.09 -0.84 28.26
CA VAL A 107 11.09 -0.02 27.55
C VAL A 107 10.96 -0.28 26.05
N PRO A 108 10.83 0.74 25.19
CA PRO A 108 10.88 0.54 23.75
C PRO A 108 12.33 0.31 23.34
N ILE A 109 12.60 -0.81 22.67
CA ILE A 109 13.92 -1.21 22.18
C ILE A 109 13.83 -1.40 20.68
N ILE A 110 14.72 -0.73 19.95
CA ILE A 110 14.87 -0.91 18.51
C ILE A 110 15.87 -2.03 18.25
N ILE A 111 15.52 -2.96 17.36
CA ILE A 111 16.48 -3.82 16.68
C ILE A 111 16.42 -3.47 15.18
N TYR A 112 17.58 -3.20 14.58
CA TYR A 112 17.72 -2.77 13.18
C TYR A 112 18.89 -3.49 12.50
N THR A 113 18.89 -3.49 11.17
CA THR A 113 20.03 -3.98 10.39
C THR A 113 21.05 -2.86 10.15
N GLY A 114 22.26 -3.03 10.66
CA GLY A 114 23.42 -2.20 10.31
C GLY A 114 24.21 -2.80 9.15
N ILE A 115 24.81 -1.95 8.32
CA ILE A 115 25.77 -2.36 7.29
C ILE A 115 27.18 -2.04 7.78
N ASN A 116 27.95 -3.08 8.07
CA ASN A 116 29.28 -2.93 8.66
C ASN A 116 30.35 -2.53 7.61
N GLU A 117 31.58 -2.31 8.06
CA GLU A 117 32.74 -1.95 7.21
C GLU A 117 32.99 -2.92 6.04
N SER A 118 32.60 -4.20 6.16
CA SER A 118 32.73 -5.21 5.12
C SER A 118 31.48 -5.36 4.25
N HIS A 119 30.53 -4.44 4.36
CA HIS A 119 29.21 -4.49 3.71
C HIS A 119 28.34 -5.69 4.11
N ALA A 120 28.62 -6.34 5.25
CA ALA A 120 27.76 -7.39 5.77
C ALA A 120 26.58 -6.79 6.54
N GLN A 121 25.43 -7.47 6.46
CA GLN A 121 24.20 -7.11 7.18
C GLN A 121 24.24 -7.73 8.58
N VAL A 122 24.17 -6.90 9.62
CA VAL A 122 24.26 -7.33 11.03
C VAL A 122 23.15 -6.71 11.86
N GLN A 123 22.62 -7.40 12.87
CA GLN A 123 21.52 -6.89 13.68
C GLN A 123 22.03 -6.15 14.91
N CYS A 124 21.61 -4.91 15.07
CA CYS A 124 22.05 -3.97 16.09
C CYS A 124 20.87 -3.50 16.92
N GLN A 125 21.12 -3.16 18.18
CA GLN A 125 20.10 -2.69 19.12
C GLN A 125 20.33 -1.23 19.50
N ALA A 126 19.24 -0.48 19.73
CA ALA A 126 19.28 0.85 20.33
C ALA A 126 18.15 1.04 21.36
N LEU A 127 18.39 1.89 22.35
CA LEU A 127 17.44 2.23 23.41
C LEU A 127 17.28 3.75 23.54
N PRO A 128 16.14 4.28 24.01
CA PRO A 128 16.01 5.70 24.28
C PRO A 128 16.99 6.16 25.35
N ALA A 129 17.56 7.34 25.17
CA ALA A 129 18.42 7.98 26.17
C ALA A 129 17.62 8.44 27.41
N ASN A 130 16.33 8.72 27.24
CA ASN A 130 15.45 9.18 28.30
C ASN A 130 14.02 8.64 28.11
N LEU A 131 13.55 7.78 29.01
CA LEU A 131 12.19 7.21 28.96
C LEU A 131 11.09 8.18 29.38
N THR A 132 11.45 9.30 30.04
CA THR A 132 10.47 10.34 30.40
C THR A 132 10.30 11.38 29.30
N ASP A 133 11.12 11.34 28.25
CA ASP A 133 10.96 12.20 27.07
C ASP A 133 9.86 11.62 26.17
N PRO A 134 8.68 12.27 26.04
CA PRO A 134 7.60 11.77 25.21
C PRO A 134 7.95 11.72 23.73
N THR A 135 8.98 12.45 23.29
CA THR A 135 9.40 12.47 21.88
C THR A 135 10.31 11.31 21.52
N LEU A 136 10.97 10.68 22.51
CA LEU A 136 12.03 9.68 22.30
C LEU A 136 13.08 10.16 21.28
N SER A 137 13.44 11.45 21.32
CA SER A 137 14.24 12.11 20.29
C SER A 137 15.71 11.65 20.22
N LYS A 138 16.20 10.95 21.24
CA LYS A 138 17.59 10.51 21.32
C LYS A 138 17.67 9.03 21.66
N TRP A 139 18.42 8.29 20.85
CA TRP A 139 18.68 6.87 21.02
C TRP A 139 20.16 6.60 21.26
N ILE A 140 20.45 5.58 22.06
CA ILE A 140 21.79 5.11 22.42
C ILE A 140 21.91 3.69 21.90
N LYS A 141 22.89 3.48 21.01
CA LYS A 141 23.20 2.15 20.48
C LYS A 141 23.79 1.27 21.57
N TRP A 142 23.41 -0.01 21.59
CA TRP A 142 23.90 -0.94 22.60
C TRP A 142 25.42 -1.13 22.48
N PRO A 143 26.18 -1.10 23.59
CA PRO A 143 27.65 -1.15 23.54
C PRO A 143 28.23 -2.42 22.90
N SER A 144 27.49 -3.53 22.94
CA SER A 144 27.92 -4.82 22.41
C SER A 144 27.38 -5.12 21.01
N ASN A 145 26.88 -4.10 20.29
CA ASN A 145 26.49 -4.28 18.89
C ASN A 145 27.69 -4.72 18.02
N PRO A 146 27.45 -5.52 16.97
CA PRO A 146 26.16 -6.12 16.60
C PRO A 146 25.81 -7.32 17.50
N LEU A 147 24.52 -7.54 17.73
CA LEU A 147 24.01 -8.66 18.54
C LEU A 147 23.88 -9.96 17.74
N ILE A 148 23.59 -9.86 16.44
CA ILE A 148 23.46 -11.02 15.54
C ILE A 148 24.26 -10.73 14.27
N THR A 149 25.22 -11.61 13.97
CA THR A 149 26.06 -11.54 12.77
C THR A 149 25.86 -12.74 11.84
N SER A 150 25.15 -13.77 12.30
CA SER A 150 24.92 -14.99 11.54
C SER A 150 23.62 -15.68 11.97
N PRO A 151 22.90 -16.33 11.03
CA PRO A 151 23.02 -16.19 9.57
C PRO A 151 22.97 -14.75 9.02
N ASN A 152 23.55 -14.50 7.85
CA ASN A 152 23.46 -13.19 7.19
C ASN A 152 21.99 -12.88 6.83
N GLY A 153 21.56 -11.64 6.95
CA GLY A 153 20.16 -11.28 6.71
C GLY A 153 19.79 -9.91 7.26
N ARG A 154 18.52 -9.53 7.11
CA ARG A 154 18.06 -8.17 7.45
C ARG A 154 16.59 -8.06 7.86
N ASP A 155 16.22 -6.85 8.26
CA ASP A 155 14.87 -6.38 8.51
C ASP A 155 14.16 -7.07 9.69
N PRO A 156 14.77 -7.08 10.90
CA PRO A 156 14.21 -7.70 12.09
C PRO A 156 12.79 -7.17 12.38
N SER A 157 11.89 -8.11 12.63
CA SER A 157 10.49 -7.90 13.03
C SER A 157 10.36 -7.38 14.47
N THR A 158 9.14 -7.00 14.86
CA THR A 158 8.83 -6.82 16.29
C THR A 158 8.92 -8.18 16.97
N ALA A 159 9.63 -8.25 18.09
CA ALA A 159 9.78 -9.50 18.82
C ALA A 159 8.47 -9.90 19.52
N PHE A 160 8.17 -11.19 19.55
CA PHE A 160 7.07 -11.77 20.31
C PHE A 160 7.60 -12.63 21.47
N GLN A 161 6.76 -12.89 22.47
CA GLN A 161 7.16 -13.61 23.68
C GLN A 161 6.25 -14.84 23.91
N ASP A 162 6.82 -15.93 24.42
CA ASP A 162 6.04 -17.08 24.89
C ASP A 162 5.66 -16.99 26.38
N ASP A 163 4.82 -17.92 26.84
CA ASP A 163 4.38 -18.03 28.24
C ASP A 163 5.52 -18.33 29.24
N HIS A 164 6.73 -18.63 28.75
CA HIS A 164 7.92 -18.92 29.56
C HIS A 164 8.92 -17.76 29.56
N ASN A 165 8.52 -16.58 29.09
CA ASN A 165 9.33 -15.37 28.97
C ASN A 165 10.51 -15.47 27.99
N ASN A 166 10.49 -16.39 27.02
CA ASN A 166 11.45 -16.38 25.93
C ASN A 166 10.95 -15.41 24.85
N TYR A 167 11.82 -14.49 24.43
CA TYR A 167 11.60 -13.63 23.28
C TYR A 167 11.97 -14.38 22.01
N TYR A 168 11.25 -14.07 20.95
CA TYR A 168 11.44 -14.58 19.60
C TYR A 168 11.47 -13.42 18.62
N LEU A 169 12.36 -13.51 17.65
CA LEU A 169 12.56 -12.51 16.62
C LEU A 169 12.71 -13.22 15.28
N ILE A 170 12.07 -12.69 14.25
CA ILE A 170 12.30 -13.13 12.87
C ILE A 170 12.97 -12.03 12.05
N TYR A 171 13.83 -12.42 11.11
CA TYR A 171 14.37 -11.53 10.09
C TYR A 171 14.60 -12.31 8.78
N ALA A 172 14.77 -11.60 7.68
CA ALA A 172 14.95 -12.18 6.35
C ALA A 172 16.34 -12.80 6.20
N PHE A 173 16.42 -14.05 5.76
CA PHE A 173 17.69 -14.72 5.53
C PHE A 173 18.27 -14.41 4.16
N ASP A 174 19.52 -13.96 4.13
CA ASP A 174 20.27 -13.66 2.91
C ASP A 174 21.12 -14.88 2.55
N CYS A 175 20.62 -15.69 1.63
CA CYS A 175 21.30 -16.89 1.13
C CYS A 175 21.55 -16.81 -0.38
N ASP A 176 22.68 -17.39 -0.80
CA ASP A 176 23.11 -17.43 -2.20
C ASP A 176 22.22 -18.34 -3.08
N GLU A 177 21.44 -19.22 -2.47
CA GLU A 177 20.43 -20.04 -3.17
C GLU A 177 19.11 -19.26 -3.28
N LEU A 178 18.40 -19.39 -4.40
CA LEU A 178 17.09 -18.76 -4.65
C LEU A 178 16.01 -19.33 -3.70
N SER A 179 16.10 -19.00 -2.42
CA SER A 179 15.11 -19.36 -1.42
C SER A 179 14.78 -18.17 -0.54
N GLY A 180 13.53 -17.73 -0.59
CA GLY A 180 13.01 -16.76 0.35
C GLY A 180 12.78 -17.42 1.70
N GLN A 181 13.41 -16.91 2.76
CA GLN A 181 13.25 -17.46 4.11
C GLN A 181 13.20 -16.36 5.16
N ALA A 182 12.37 -16.57 6.18
CA ALA A 182 12.44 -15.85 7.44
C ALA A 182 13.05 -16.80 8.48
N VAL A 183 14.08 -16.34 9.19
CA VAL A 183 14.80 -17.11 10.21
C VAL A 183 14.38 -16.70 11.61
N LEU A 184 14.24 -17.70 12.49
CA LEU A 184 13.80 -17.53 13.87
C LEU A 184 14.99 -17.53 14.82
N PHE A 185 14.97 -16.56 15.73
CA PHE A 185 15.89 -16.45 16.85
C PHE A 185 15.13 -16.46 18.16
N THR A 186 15.80 -16.87 19.24
CA THR A 186 15.28 -16.75 20.60
C THR A 186 16.28 -16.08 21.54
N SER A 187 15.77 -15.38 22.55
CA SER A 187 16.56 -14.76 23.62
C SER A 187 15.78 -14.76 24.93
N ARG A 188 16.48 -14.76 26.06
CA ARG A 188 15.87 -14.59 27.40
C ARG A 188 16.06 -13.19 27.97
N ASP A 189 17.05 -12.47 27.48
CA ASP A 189 17.47 -11.16 28.01
C ASP A 189 17.40 -10.04 26.95
N PHE A 190 16.94 -10.38 25.74
CA PHE A 190 16.85 -9.49 24.58
C PHE A 190 18.21 -9.04 24.01
N VAL A 191 19.32 -9.56 24.53
CA VAL A 191 20.68 -9.19 24.14
C VAL A 191 21.40 -10.39 23.51
N ASN A 192 21.33 -11.56 24.15
CA ASN A 192 21.93 -12.79 23.67
C ASN A 192 20.91 -13.57 22.83
N TRP A 193 21.08 -13.54 21.52
CA TRP A 193 20.18 -14.18 20.57
C TRP A 193 20.78 -15.49 20.04
N THR A 194 19.97 -16.55 20.05
CA THR A 194 20.31 -17.87 19.53
C THR A 194 19.47 -18.16 18.30
N TYR A 195 20.13 -18.45 17.17
CA TYR A 195 19.45 -18.95 15.97
C TYR A 195 18.80 -20.31 16.26
N LEU A 196 17.58 -20.51 15.77
CA LEU A 196 16.87 -21.78 15.87
C LEU A 196 16.83 -22.51 14.52
N HIS A 197 16.05 -21.99 13.57
CA HIS A 197 15.81 -22.53 12.24
C HIS A 197 15.00 -21.50 11.43
N PRO A 198 14.73 -21.71 10.13
CA PRO A 198 13.70 -20.94 9.42
C PRO A 198 12.34 -21.10 10.10
N ILE A 199 11.63 -20.00 10.38
CA ILE A 199 10.23 -20.06 10.84
C ILE A 199 9.32 -20.49 9.70
N HIS A 200 9.66 -20.04 8.48
CA HIS A 200 8.99 -20.31 7.23
C HIS A 200 9.95 -20.03 6.07
N SER A 201 9.79 -20.74 4.97
CA SER A 201 10.68 -20.65 3.81
C SER A 201 10.02 -21.20 2.56
N ASN A 202 10.36 -20.65 1.40
CA ASN A 202 10.13 -21.27 0.09
C ASN A 202 11.44 -21.50 -0.65
N HIS A 203 11.55 -22.65 -1.31
CA HIS A 203 12.70 -23.08 -2.11
C HIS A 203 12.73 -22.52 -3.55
N TYR A 204 11.70 -21.80 -3.98
CA TYR A 204 11.57 -21.34 -5.38
C TYR A 204 11.61 -19.81 -5.55
N ASP A 205 11.78 -19.08 -4.44
CA ASP A 205 11.55 -17.64 -4.40
C ASP A 205 12.83 -16.82 -4.32
N THR A 206 12.69 -15.55 -4.70
CA THR A 206 13.72 -14.55 -4.44
C THR A 206 13.78 -14.21 -2.95
N PHE A 207 14.85 -13.56 -2.53
CA PHE A 207 15.04 -13.03 -1.19
C PHE A 207 13.78 -12.32 -0.64
N TRP A 208 13.35 -12.70 0.57
CA TRP A 208 12.25 -12.05 1.29
C TRP A 208 12.76 -10.80 2.00
N GLU A 209 11.99 -9.72 2.00
CA GLU A 209 12.29 -8.48 2.73
C GLU A 209 11.27 -8.25 3.83
N CYS A 210 11.63 -7.43 4.82
CA CYS A 210 10.71 -6.88 5.82
C CYS A 210 9.70 -7.89 6.38
N PRO A 211 10.12 -9.08 6.86
CA PRO A 211 9.19 -10.00 7.47
C PRO A 211 8.56 -9.35 8.70
N ASP A 212 7.30 -9.69 8.93
CA ASP A 212 6.53 -9.27 10.09
C ASP A 212 5.63 -10.41 10.54
N ILE A 213 5.38 -10.47 11.84
CA ILE A 213 4.54 -11.51 12.44
C ILE A 213 3.76 -10.92 13.61
N PHE A 214 2.44 -10.98 13.53
CA PHE A 214 1.57 -10.30 14.48
C PHE A 214 0.23 -11.03 14.65
N ASN A 215 -0.45 -10.77 15.77
CA ASN A 215 -1.73 -11.39 16.07
C ASN A 215 -2.89 -10.47 15.68
N VAL A 216 -3.91 -11.05 15.07
CA VAL A 216 -5.19 -10.39 14.78
C VAL A 216 -6.31 -11.35 15.17
N SER A 217 -7.19 -10.97 16.09
CA SER A 217 -8.33 -11.79 16.53
C SER A 217 -7.96 -13.25 16.89
N ASN A 218 -6.86 -13.45 17.62
CA ASN A 218 -6.31 -14.76 18.01
C ASN A 218 -5.88 -15.66 16.83
N ARG A 219 -5.48 -15.05 15.72
CA ARG A 219 -4.78 -15.72 14.62
C ARG A 219 -3.46 -15.03 14.38
N LEU A 220 -2.45 -15.83 14.02
CA LEU A 220 -1.15 -15.30 13.65
C LEU A 220 -1.19 -14.93 12.17
N VAL A 221 -0.71 -13.75 11.85
CA VAL A 221 -0.50 -13.31 10.47
C VAL A 221 1.00 -13.22 10.26
N MET A 222 1.50 -13.92 9.24
CA MET A 222 2.85 -13.72 8.73
C MET A 222 2.76 -12.86 7.48
N LYS A 223 3.67 -11.88 7.38
CA LYS A 223 3.78 -10.97 6.25
C LYS A 223 5.22 -10.92 5.78
N VAL A 224 5.43 -10.86 4.47
CA VAL A 224 6.76 -10.69 3.83
C VAL A 224 6.66 -9.74 2.65
N SER A 225 7.74 -9.02 2.37
CA SER A 225 7.88 -8.17 1.20
C SER A 225 8.67 -8.92 0.12
N LEU A 226 8.14 -8.97 -1.09
CA LEU A 226 8.79 -9.62 -2.21
C LEU A 226 8.36 -8.98 -3.55
N ARG A 227 9.33 -8.77 -4.46
CA ARG A 227 9.08 -8.24 -5.82
C ARG A 227 8.27 -6.94 -5.84
N GLY A 228 8.55 -6.04 -4.89
CA GLY A 228 7.86 -4.75 -4.79
C GLY A 228 6.42 -4.84 -4.30
N GLN A 229 6.00 -5.97 -3.73
CA GLN A 229 4.68 -6.20 -3.15
C GLN A 229 4.77 -6.86 -1.77
N ASP A 230 3.70 -6.75 -0.98
CA ASP A 230 3.63 -7.31 0.35
C ASP A 230 2.58 -8.43 0.44
N PHE A 231 3.05 -9.64 0.71
CA PHE A 231 2.25 -10.85 0.82
C PHE A 231 1.99 -11.22 2.26
N TRP A 232 0.83 -11.83 2.53
CA TRP A 232 0.46 -12.29 3.86
C TRP A 232 -0.14 -13.70 3.85
N ALA A 233 -0.07 -14.36 4.98
CA ALA A 233 -0.78 -15.60 5.26
C ALA A 233 -1.29 -15.60 6.70
N VAL A 234 -2.50 -16.12 6.89
CA VAL A 234 -3.00 -16.45 8.23
C VAL A 234 -2.55 -17.85 8.59
N GLY A 235 -2.08 -18.03 9.81
CA GLY A 235 -1.57 -19.30 10.29
C GLY A 235 -1.57 -19.44 11.80
N GLU A 236 -0.88 -20.48 12.24
CA GLU A 236 -0.60 -20.79 13.64
C GLU A 236 0.89 -21.06 13.82
N LEU A 237 1.41 -20.80 15.02
CA LEU A 237 2.77 -21.18 15.38
C LEU A 237 2.74 -22.60 15.97
N ASP A 238 3.51 -23.53 15.41
CA ASP A 238 3.64 -24.86 16.02
C ASP A 238 4.17 -24.72 17.45
N PRO A 239 3.50 -25.28 18.48
CA PRO A 239 3.86 -25.03 19.87
C PRO A 239 5.22 -25.63 20.27
N ILE A 240 5.72 -26.62 19.55
CA ILE A 240 6.95 -27.36 19.84
C ILE A 240 8.10 -26.87 18.94
N GLN A 241 7.90 -26.96 17.63
CA GLN A 241 8.87 -26.62 16.60
C GLN A 241 8.93 -25.12 16.33
N LYS A 242 7.92 -24.32 16.72
CA LYS A 242 7.87 -22.87 16.44
C LYS A 242 7.97 -22.52 14.95
N ASN A 243 7.53 -23.41 14.07
CA ASN A 243 7.34 -23.12 12.64
C ASN A 243 5.98 -22.47 12.43
N PHE A 244 5.90 -21.52 11.50
CA PHE A 244 4.62 -20.99 11.05
C PHE A 244 3.91 -22.04 10.19
N ARG A 245 2.61 -22.24 10.42
CA ARG A 245 1.76 -23.15 9.67
C ARG A 245 0.60 -22.37 9.06
N PRO A 246 0.63 -22.10 7.75
CA PRO A 246 -0.47 -21.43 7.07
C PRO A 246 -1.77 -22.24 7.19
N LEU A 247 -2.88 -21.54 7.37
CA LEU A 247 -4.24 -22.11 7.44
C LEU A 247 -5.04 -21.83 6.16
N ALA A 248 -4.76 -20.72 5.47
CA ALA A 248 -5.40 -20.32 4.22
C ALA A 248 -4.43 -19.53 3.34
N GLY A 249 -4.15 -20.09 2.16
CA GLY A 249 -3.08 -19.63 1.29
C GLY A 249 -1.71 -19.68 1.98
N ASP A 250 -0.71 -19.12 1.31
CA ASP A 250 0.62 -18.95 1.86
C ASP A 250 1.26 -17.68 1.25
N VAL A 251 2.25 -17.11 1.95
CA VAL A 251 3.00 -15.93 1.49
C VAL A 251 3.78 -16.19 0.21
N ASP A 252 4.04 -17.46 -0.11
CA ASP A 252 4.80 -17.92 -1.27
C ASP A 252 3.91 -18.36 -2.46
N GLU A 253 2.58 -18.32 -2.30
CA GLU A 253 1.62 -18.59 -3.38
C GLU A 253 1.36 -17.36 -4.26
N TYR A 254 1.85 -16.18 -3.86
CA TYR A 254 1.71 -14.92 -4.60
C TYR A 254 0.28 -14.43 -4.85
N THR A 255 -0.68 -14.90 -4.07
CA THR A 255 -2.11 -14.61 -4.28
C THR A 255 -2.69 -13.66 -3.25
N GLN A 256 -2.09 -13.58 -2.06
CA GLN A 256 -2.62 -12.85 -0.90
C GLN A 256 -1.81 -11.59 -0.65
N LEU A 257 -2.25 -10.48 -1.23
CA LEU A 257 -1.62 -9.17 -1.10
C LEU A 257 -2.29 -8.30 -0.05
N ILE A 258 -1.51 -7.47 0.63
CA ILE A 258 -2.06 -6.41 1.49
C ILE A 258 -2.69 -5.31 0.63
N ASP A 259 -2.05 -5.00 -0.49
CA ASP A 259 -2.47 -3.98 -1.45
C ASP A 259 -2.02 -4.42 -2.86
N GLN A 260 -2.89 -4.22 -3.86
CA GLN A 260 -2.64 -4.67 -5.24
C GLN A 260 -1.82 -3.66 -6.06
N GLY A 261 -1.49 -2.51 -5.49
CA GLY A 261 -0.77 -1.43 -6.14
C GLY A 261 0.61 -1.19 -5.53
N LYS A 262 0.99 0.09 -5.42
CA LYS A 262 2.28 0.51 -4.85
C LYS A 262 2.22 0.53 -3.33
N PHE A 263 2.63 -0.57 -2.72
CA PHE A 263 2.71 -0.73 -1.28
C PHE A 263 3.77 -1.78 -0.96
N TYR A 264 4.84 -1.37 -0.31
CA TYR A 264 5.98 -2.25 -0.05
C TYR A 264 6.60 -2.01 1.32
N ALA A 265 7.44 -2.95 1.76
CA ALA A 265 8.21 -2.86 2.99
C ALA A 265 7.36 -2.52 4.23
N SER A 266 6.08 -2.89 4.23
CA SER A 266 5.17 -2.49 5.30
C SER A 266 5.56 -3.09 6.62
N LYS A 267 5.31 -2.31 7.68
CA LYS A 267 5.52 -2.72 9.06
C LYS A 267 4.26 -2.43 9.85
N SER A 268 3.90 -3.38 10.70
CA SER A 268 2.75 -3.27 11.56
C SER A 268 3.15 -2.98 13.01
N PHE A 269 2.20 -2.45 13.78
CA PHE A 269 2.32 -2.32 15.22
C PHE A 269 0.94 -2.42 15.87
N TYR A 270 0.93 -2.79 17.15
CA TYR A 270 -0.29 -2.82 17.94
C TYR A 270 -0.58 -1.44 18.53
N ASP A 271 -1.80 -0.95 18.27
CA ASP A 271 -2.36 0.26 18.86
C ASP A 271 -3.23 -0.11 20.07
N PRO A 272 -2.74 0.07 21.31
CA PRO A 272 -3.46 -0.33 22.51
C PRO A 272 -4.60 0.64 22.87
N ILE A 273 -4.68 1.83 22.26
CA ILE A 273 -5.73 2.81 22.57
C ILE A 273 -7.04 2.42 21.90
N HIS A 274 -6.96 1.87 20.69
CA HIS A 274 -8.13 1.45 19.92
C HIS A 274 -8.24 -0.08 19.77
N ASP A 275 -7.36 -0.83 20.43
CA ASP A 275 -7.30 -2.30 20.39
C ASP A 275 -7.28 -2.86 18.96
N GLN A 276 -6.31 -2.39 18.16
CA GLN A 276 -6.20 -2.74 16.74
C GLN A 276 -4.75 -2.94 16.31
N GLN A 277 -4.54 -3.79 15.31
CA GLN A 277 -3.27 -3.84 14.60
C GLN A 277 -3.30 -2.77 13.49
N VAL A 278 -2.28 -1.93 13.43
CA VAL A 278 -2.12 -0.91 12.39
C VAL A 278 -0.95 -1.29 11.49
N ILE A 279 -1.09 -1.10 10.18
CA ILE A 279 -0.04 -1.30 9.20
C ILE A 279 0.17 -0.03 8.36
N VAL A 280 1.42 0.22 8.01
CA VAL A 280 1.86 1.31 7.12
C VAL A 280 2.83 0.72 6.11
N GLY A 281 2.69 1.09 4.83
CA GLY A 281 3.59 0.68 3.76
C GLY A 281 4.32 1.86 3.13
N TRP A 282 5.49 1.61 2.56
CA TRP A 282 6.16 2.56 1.69
C TRP A 282 5.49 2.60 0.31
N ILE A 283 5.29 3.81 -0.19
CA ILE A 283 4.82 4.10 -1.55
C ILE A 283 5.98 4.79 -2.28
N GLY A 284 6.62 4.04 -3.18
CA GLY A 284 7.64 4.56 -4.08
C GLY A 284 7.08 5.43 -5.22
N GLU A 285 7.95 6.12 -5.93
CA GLU A 285 7.57 6.95 -7.08
C GLU A 285 7.21 6.10 -8.32
N ASP A 286 6.46 6.67 -9.26
CA ASP A 286 6.17 6.07 -10.59
C ASP A 286 6.72 6.92 -11.75
N ASP A 287 7.58 7.88 -11.41
CA ASP A 287 8.37 8.67 -12.34
C ASP A 287 9.85 8.65 -11.92
N ASP A 288 10.71 9.24 -12.75
CA ASP A 288 12.14 9.41 -12.53
C ASP A 288 12.51 10.86 -12.14
N GLN A 289 11.51 11.67 -11.74
CA GLN A 289 11.66 13.11 -11.53
C GLN A 289 11.99 13.47 -10.07
N GLY A 290 12.14 12.47 -9.20
CA GLY A 290 12.38 12.65 -7.77
C GLY A 290 13.63 13.47 -7.43
N GLU A 291 14.75 13.27 -8.14
CA GLU A 291 15.96 14.08 -7.97
C GLU A 291 15.72 15.56 -8.27
N LYS A 292 15.04 15.84 -9.39
CA LYS A 292 14.71 17.21 -9.83
C LYS A 292 13.74 17.90 -8.87
N ARG A 293 12.80 17.13 -8.30
CA ARG A 293 11.82 17.59 -7.31
C ARG A 293 12.42 17.77 -5.91
N GLY A 294 13.55 17.11 -5.66
CA GLY A 294 14.27 17.17 -4.38
C GLY A 294 13.65 16.31 -3.28
N TRP A 295 12.73 15.38 -3.61
CA TRP A 295 12.24 14.36 -2.67
C TRP A 295 11.69 13.13 -3.40
N GLN A 296 11.66 12.00 -2.70
CA GLN A 296 11.12 10.73 -3.18
C GLN A 296 10.54 9.91 -2.02
N GLY A 297 9.44 9.23 -2.30
CA GLY A 297 8.80 8.29 -1.41
C GLY A 297 7.91 8.94 -0.35
N MET A 298 6.92 8.17 0.09
CA MET A 298 6.06 8.49 1.22
C MET A 298 5.57 7.21 1.86
N HIS A 299 4.92 7.35 3.01
CA HIS A 299 4.16 6.27 3.61
C HIS A 299 2.69 6.36 3.21
N SER A 300 2.06 5.20 3.11
CA SER A 300 0.61 5.09 2.99
C SER A 300 -0.09 5.71 4.19
N LEU A 301 -1.39 5.95 4.03
CA LEU A 301 -2.25 6.17 5.19
C LEU A 301 -2.12 4.99 6.17
N PRO A 302 -2.17 5.24 7.49
CA PRO A 302 -2.23 4.16 8.48
C PRO A 302 -3.54 3.40 8.35
N ARG A 303 -3.43 2.07 8.26
CA ARG A 303 -4.56 1.16 8.05
C ARG A 303 -4.71 0.22 9.23
N SER A 304 -5.91 0.12 9.78
CA SER A 304 -6.28 -0.98 10.67
C SER A 304 -6.37 -2.29 9.88
N ILE A 305 -5.80 -3.37 10.42
CA ILE A 305 -5.87 -4.73 9.89
C ILE A 305 -6.88 -5.53 10.70
N PHE A 306 -7.66 -6.35 10.01
CA PHE A 306 -8.63 -7.26 10.62
C PHE A 306 -8.84 -8.49 9.76
N LEU A 307 -9.53 -9.48 10.31
CA LEU A 307 -9.86 -10.72 9.62
C LEU A 307 -11.35 -10.80 9.33
N SER A 308 -11.70 -11.54 8.28
CA SER A 308 -13.05 -12.01 8.01
C SER A 308 -13.62 -12.82 9.19
N ASN A 309 -14.94 -13.03 9.18
CA ASN A 309 -15.63 -13.77 10.25
C ASN A 309 -15.14 -15.22 10.43
N ASP A 310 -14.64 -15.87 9.36
CA ASP A 310 -14.01 -17.19 9.44
C ASP A 310 -12.55 -17.15 9.90
N GLY A 311 -11.97 -15.95 10.03
CA GLY A 311 -10.60 -15.73 10.47
C GLY A 311 -9.54 -16.08 9.43
N LEU A 312 -9.89 -16.24 8.14
CA LEU A 312 -8.97 -16.74 7.11
C LEU A 312 -8.57 -15.70 6.06
N GLN A 313 -9.33 -14.61 5.93
CA GLN A 313 -9.05 -13.54 4.97
C GLN A 313 -8.69 -12.26 5.70
N LEU A 314 -7.56 -11.66 5.34
CA LEU A 314 -7.16 -10.34 5.82
C LEU A 314 -7.86 -9.23 5.04
N GLY A 315 -8.26 -8.20 5.77
CA GLY A 315 -8.73 -6.92 5.26
C GLY A 315 -7.98 -5.77 5.90
N SER A 316 -7.87 -4.65 5.18
CA SER A 316 -7.27 -3.41 5.66
C SER A 316 -8.17 -2.21 5.38
N ARG A 317 -8.32 -1.31 6.35
CA ARG A 317 -9.05 -0.05 6.14
C ARG A 317 -8.34 1.10 6.83
N PRO A 318 -8.42 2.34 6.30
CA PRO A 318 -7.88 3.51 6.96
C PRO A 318 -8.39 3.62 8.40
N ILE A 319 -7.51 4.03 9.32
CA ILE A 319 -7.91 4.23 10.71
C ILE A 319 -8.98 5.32 10.83
N GLU A 320 -9.84 5.20 11.85
CA GLU A 320 -10.94 6.14 12.06
C GLU A 320 -10.44 7.58 12.32
N ALA A 321 -9.26 7.73 12.92
CA ALA A 321 -8.68 9.05 13.21
C ALA A 321 -8.53 9.92 11.95
N LEU A 322 -8.38 9.34 10.75
CA LEU A 322 -8.27 10.10 9.50
C LEU A 322 -9.54 10.91 9.17
N GLN A 323 -10.68 10.58 9.78
CA GLN A 323 -11.89 11.38 9.64
C GLN A 323 -11.73 12.80 10.22
N THR A 324 -10.80 13.02 11.14
CA THR A 324 -10.49 14.35 11.70
C THR A 324 -9.96 15.34 10.66
N LEU A 325 -9.49 14.83 9.51
CA LEU A 325 -9.09 15.68 8.39
C LEU A 325 -10.27 16.27 7.64
N ARG A 326 -11.48 15.70 7.77
CA ARG A 326 -12.66 16.16 7.02
C ARG A 326 -13.02 17.58 7.43
N VAL A 327 -13.22 18.44 6.43
CA VAL A 327 -13.78 19.78 6.63
C VAL A 327 -15.30 19.64 6.59
N GLU A 328 -15.96 19.79 7.73
CA GLU A 328 -17.41 19.57 7.85
C GLU A 328 -18.22 20.48 6.90
N GLU A 329 -17.82 21.74 6.73
CA GLU A 329 -18.50 22.69 5.82
C GLU A 329 -18.40 22.31 4.34
N SER A 330 -17.44 21.45 4.00
CA SER A 330 -17.24 20.95 2.63
C SER A 330 -18.09 19.73 2.30
N HIS A 331 -18.78 19.12 3.29
CA HIS A 331 -19.54 17.89 3.09
C HIS A 331 -20.58 18.07 1.97
N ARG A 332 -20.53 17.16 0.99
CA ARG A 332 -21.56 17.01 -0.03
C ARG A 332 -22.10 15.60 0.07
N TYR A 333 -23.43 15.53 0.25
CA TYR A 333 -24.18 14.30 0.32
C TYR A 333 -25.10 14.21 -0.89
N PHE A 334 -25.00 13.08 -1.60
CA PHE A 334 -25.91 12.74 -2.68
C PHE A 334 -26.56 11.40 -2.37
N HIS A 335 -27.79 11.23 -2.83
CA HIS A 335 -28.54 9.99 -2.64
C HIS A 335 -29.25 9.59 -3.93
N ASN A 336 -29.46 8.29 -4.13
CA ASN A 336 -30.11 7.72 -5.31
C ASN A 336 -29.53 8.26 -6.63
N ILE A 337 -28.20 8.33 -6.77
CA ILE A 337 -27.58 8.76 -8.02
C ILE A 337 -27.78 7.64 -9.04
N VAL A 338 -28.54 7.94 -10.08
CA VAL A 338 -28.78 7.04 -11.20
C VAL A 338 -27.75 7.32 -12.28
N LEU A 339 -26.85 6.37 -12.52
CA LEU A 339 -25.84 6.42 -13.57
C LEU A 339 -26.34 5.69 -14.82
N PRO A 340 -26.75 6.41 -15.89
CA PRO A 340 -27.03 5.79 -17.18
C PRO A 340 -25.73 5.28 -17.80
N SER A 341 -25.80 4.11 -18.47
CA SER A 341 -24.67 3.28 -18.95
C SER A 341 -23.63 3.94 -19.85
N THR A 342 -23.77 5.22 -20.21
CA THR A 342 -22.94 5.88 -21.24
C THR A 342 -22.45 7.28 -20.88
N ILE A 343 -22.91 7.87 -19.76
CA ILE A 343 -22.58 9.26 -19.41
C ILE A 343 -21.93 9.26 -18.02
N PRO A 344 -20.65 9.63 -17.91
CA PRO A 344 -20.03 9.79 -16.60
C PRO A 344 -20.75 10.92 -15.85
N PHE A 345 -21.13 10.68 -14.61
CA PHE A 345 -21.69 11.73 -13.75
C PHE A 345 -20.54 12.58 -13.23
N GLU A 346 -20.40 13.78 -13.77
CA GLU A 346 -19.44 14.78 -13.28
C GLU A 346 -19.94 15.34 -11.95
N LEU A 347 -19.14 15.17 -10.90
CA LEU A 347 -19.35 15.86 -9.64
C LEU A 347 -18.96 17.34 -9.87
N VAL A 348 -19.96 18.17 -10.15
CA VAL A 348 -19.80 19.52 -10.73
C VAL A 348 -18.89 20.46 -9.93
N HIS A 349 -18.05 21.16 -10.72
CA HIS A 349 -17.45 22.50 -10.66
C HIS A 349 -17.58 23.39 -9.40
N ASP A 350 -16.43 24.03 -9.16
CA ASP A 350 -16.11 25.21 -8.34
C ASP A 350 -15.79 25.00 -6.85
N ASP A 351 -14.47 25.10 -6.58
CA ASP A 351 -13.79 25.47 -5.33
C ASP A 351 -13.64 24.46 -4.16
N LEU A 352 -13.74 23.14 -4.32
CA LEU A 352 -13.59 22.22 -3.17
C LEU A 352 -12.80 20.93 -3.47
N ASP A 353 -11.81 20.64 -2.61
CA ASP A 353 -11.07 19.36 -2.56
C ASP A 353 -11.96 18.23 -2.04
N PHE A 354 -11.63 16.95 -2.30
CA PHE A 354 -12.47 15.86 -1.79
C PHE A 354 -11.85 14.46 -1.66
N GLY A 355 -12.34 13.69 -0.68
CA GLY A 355 -12.35 12.22 -0.63
C GLY A 355 -13.71 11.68 -1.09
N LEU A 356 -13.75 10.47 -1.65
CA LEU A 356 -14.95 9.85 -2.23
C LEU A 356 -15.30 8.58 -1.45
N SER A 357 -16.54 8.48 -0.97
CA SER A 357 -17.12 7.23 -0.45
C SER A 357 -18.30 6.82 -1.32
N VAL A 358 -18.26 5.62 -1.93
CA VAL A 358 -19.34 5.14 -2.82
C VAL A 358 -20.06 3.94 -2.20
N LEU A 359 -21.37 4.04 -2.00
CA LEU A 359 -22.24 2.95 -1.52
C LEU A 359 -23.11 2.40 -2.67
N SER A 360 -23.00 1.11 -3.00
CA SER A 360 -23.87 0.42 -3.96
C SER A 360 -25.00 -0.40 -3.30
N THR A 361 -26.15 -0.44 -3.98
CA THR A 361 -27.54 -0.63 -3.52
C THR A 361 -28.01 -2.08 -3.20
N LEU A 362 -29.23 -2.13 -2.64
CA LEU A 362 -30.03 -3.19 -2.00
C LEU A 362 -30.29 -4.53 -2.73
N ASP A 363 -29.72 -4.80 -3.91
CA ASP A 363 -29.93 -6.09 -4.61
C ASP A 363 -28.64 -6.83 -5.00
N GLY A 364 -27.46 -6.27 -4.68
CA GLY A 364 -26.17 -6.96 -4.78
C GLY A 364 -25.78 -7.46 -6.18
N SER A 365 -26.38 -6.93 -7.25
CA SER A 365 -26.09 -7.34 -8.63
C SER A 365 -25.00 -6.50 -9.32
N GLN A 366 -24.50 -5.44 -8.66
CA GLN A 366 -23.68 -4.42 -9.29
C GLN A 366 -22.37 -4.15 -8.53
N ARG A 367 -21.25 -4.23 -9.27
CA ARG A 367 -19.94 -3.75 -8.81
C ARG A 367 -19.88 -2.24 -8.98
N THR A 368 -19.45 -1.53 -7.94
CA THR A 368 -19.02 -0.13 -8.08
C THR A 368 -17.53 -0.10 -8.38
N SER A 369 -17.19 0.36 -9.58
CA SER A 369 -15.81 0.67 -9.95
C SER A 369 -15.55 2.15 -9.65
N VAL A 370 -14.61 2.45 -8.76
CA VAL A 370 -13.95 3.77 -8.75
C VAL A 370 -12.70 3.62 -9.61
N GLY A 371 -12.59 4.40 -10.68
CA GLY A 371 -11.44 4.32 -11.58
C GLY A 371 -11.09 5.67 -12.17
N MET A 372 -9.80 5.88 -12.41
CA MET A 372 -9.29 6.81 -13.41
C MET A 372 -8.86 5.97 -14.60
N MET A 373 -9.41 6.22 -15.80
CA MET A 373 -9.12 5.38 -16.97
C MET A 373 -8.71 6.24 -18.16
N THR A 374 -7.60 5.88 -18.79
CA THR A 374 -7.34 6.15 -20.20
C THR A 374 -7.89 4.96 -21.02
N ARG A 375 -8.60 5.25 -22.11
CA ARG A 375 -9.39 4.29 -22.89
C ARG A 375 -8.55 3.10 -23.40
N THR A 376 -8.84 1.87 -22.94
CA THR A 376 -8.86 0.64 -23.76
C THR A 376 -9.54 -0.54 -23.03
N ASN A 377 -10.63 -1.05 -23.62
CA ASN A 377 -11.46 -2.17 -23.13
C ASN A 377 -10.73 -3.52 -23.32
N THR A 378 -10.51 -4.30 -22.26
CA THR A 378 -9.85 -5.63 -22.34
C THR A 378 -10.80 -6.82 -22.50
N THR A 379 -12.12 -6.60 -22.53
CA THR A 379 -13.12 -7.66 -22.82
C THR A 379 -13.56 -7.71 -24.28
N PHE A 380 -13.26 -6.67 -25.05
CA PHE A 380 -13.60 -6.54 -26.46
C PHE A 380 -12.32 -6.56 -27.28
N MET A 381 -12.09 -7.64 -28.02
CA MET A 381 -10.85 -7.93 -28.71
C MET A 381 -11.02 -7.76 -30.22
N PRO A 382 -10.88 -6.52 -30.75
CA PRO A 382 -10.90 -6.30 -32.19
C PRO A 382 -9.63 -6.90 -32.82
N ASN A 383 -9.79 -7.48 -34.00
CA ASN A 383 -8.74 -8.16 -34.77
C ASN A 383 -8.25 -9.50 -34.18
N TRP A 384 -9.07 -10.15 -33.37
CA TRP A 384 -8.76 -11.43 -32.75
C TRP A 384 -9.90 -12.42 -32.97
N ASP A 385 -9.53 -13.66 -33.28
CA ASP A 385 -10.39 -14.84 -33.28
C ASP A 385 -10.04 -15.73 -32.08
N VAL A 386 -11.06 -16.35 -31.48
CA VAL A 386 -10.90 -17.42 -30.47
C VAL A 386 -11.35 -18.73 -31.11
N PRO A 387 -10.52 -19.41 -31.92
CA PRO A 387 -11.02 -20.52 -32.75
C PRO A 387 -11.43 -21.75 -31.92
N GLY A 388 -12.53 -22.38 -32.36
CA GLY A 388 -13.03 -23.63 -31.79
C GLY A 388 -13.93 -23.45 -30.58
N TRP A 389 -14.42 -24.57 -30.04
CA TRP A 389 -15.38 -24.63 -28.94
C TRP A 389 -16.75 -24.01 -29.24
N ASP A 390 -17.02 -23.72 -30.53
CA ASP A 390 -18.32 -23.25 -31.01
C ASP A 390 -19.38 -24.32 -30.77
N TYR A 391 -20.40 -23.97 -29.99
CA TYR A 391 -21.56 -24.85 -29.79
C TYR A 391 -22.83 -24.29 -30.43
N PHE A 392 -22.83 -23.00 -30.76
CA PHE A 392 -23.99 -22.35 -31.36
C PHE A 392 -23.57 -21.18 -32.25
N SER A 393 -24.15 -21.10 -33.45
CA SER A 393 -24.03 -19.94 -34.33
C SER A 393 -25.34 -19.16 -34.33
N VAL A 394 -25.26 -17.87 -34.04
CA VAL A 394 -26.45 -17.02 -33.91
C VAL A 394 -26.79 -16.45 -35.30
N PRO A 395 -27.93 -16.83 -35.91
CA PRO A 395 -28.30 -16.34 -37.23
C PRO A 395 -28.75 -14.88 -37.17
N GLY A 396 -28.50 -14.12 -38.25
CA GLY A 396 -29.03 -12.76 -38.42
C GLY A 396 -28.29 -11.66 -37.67
N ILE A 397 -27.21 -11.98 -36.96
CA ILE A 397 -26.38 -10.98 -36.26
C ILE A 397 -25.49 -10.23 -37.26
N THR A 398 -25.56 -8.89 -37.24
CA THR A 398 -24.86 -8.01 -38.20
C THR A 398 -23.67 -7.27 -37.60
N ASN A 399 -23.49 -7.29 -36.28
CA ASN A 399 -22.38 -6.62 -35.62
C ASN A 399 -21.87 -7.41 -34.40
N SER A 400 -20.65 -7.11 -33.96
CA SER A 400 -19.99 -7.81 -32.86
C SER A 400 -20.63 -7.55 -31.49
N LEU A 401 -21.27 -6.40 -31.27
CA LEU A 401 -21.97 -6.08 -30.02
C LEU A 401 -23.22 -6.94 -29.85
N ASP A 402 -23.97 -7.18 -30.91
CA ASP A 402 -25.13 -8.08 -30.89
C ASP A 402 -24.70 -9.53 -30.66
N CYS A 403 -23.51 -9.91 -31.15
CA CYS A 403 -22.92 -11.22 -30.89
C CYS A 403 -22.51 -11.40 -29.43
N GLN A 404 -21.93 -10.36 -28.83
CA GLN A 404 -21.67 -10.29 -27.40
C GLN A 404 -22.96 -10.45 -26.60
N HIS A 405 -24.00 -9.68 -26.94
CA HIS A 405 -25.29 -9.77 -26.27
C HIS A 405 -25.88 -11.18 -26.33
N ALA A 406 -25.77 -11.87 -27.49
CA ALA A 406 -26.22 -13.25 -27.60
C ALA A 406 -25.44 -14.20 -26.68
N CYS A 407 -24.12 -14.00 -26.53
CA CYS A 407 -23.32 -14.75 -25.57
C CYS A 407 -23.72 -14.45 -24.13
N ASP A 408 -23.93 -13.18 -23.79
CA ASP A 408 -24.29 -12.73 -22.44
C ASP A 408 -25.64 -13.32 -21.99
N GLN A 409 -26.57 -13.53 -22.91
CA GLN A 409 -27.87 -14.15 -22.63
C GLN A 409 -27.84 -15.68 -22.59
N ASP A 410 -26.80 -16.32 -23.14
CA ASP A 410 -26.71 -17.79 -23.19
C ASP A 410 -25.90 -18.36 -22.03
N ILE A 411 -26.54 -19.13 -21.15
CA ILE A 411 -25.93 -19.67 -19.91
C ILE A 411 -24.73 -20.60 -20.16
N LYS A 412 -24.61 -21.21 -21.35
CA LYS A 412 -23.49 -22.07 -21.72
C LYS A 412 -22.33 -21.30 -22.33
N CYS A 413 -22.55 -20.04 -22.72
CA CYS A 413 -21.53 -19.26 -23.39
C CYS A 413 -20.43 -18.85 -22.41
N ARG A 414 -19.19 -18.97 -22.83
CA ARG A 414 -17.99 -18.55 -22.11
C ARG A 414 -17.14 -17.58 -22.93
N SER A 415 -17.23 -17.64 -24.26
CA SER A 415 -16.66 -16.64 -25.17
C SER A 415 -17.43 -16.59 -26.49
N TRP A 416 -17.15 -15.59 -27.32
CA TRP A 416 -17.80 -15.41 -28.63
C TRP A 416 -16.81 -14.85 -29.66
N THR A 417 -17.04 -15.18 -30.94
CA THR A 417 -16.37 -14.56 -32.10
C THR A 417 -17.42 -14.03 -33.05
N PHE A 418 -17.23 -12.80 -33.53
CA PHE A 418 -17.94 -12.23 -34.67
C PHE A 418 -17.00 -12.13 -35.88
N ASP A 419 -17.33 -12.79 -36.99
CA ASP A 419 -16.59 -12.69 -38.26
C ASP A 419 -17.30 -11.72 -39.21
N SER A 420 -16.67 -10.56 -39.47
CA SER A 420 -17.20 -9.55 -40.38
C SER A 420 -17.04 -9.92 -41.85
N ALA A 421 -16.22 -10.91 -42.20
CA ALA A 421 -15.95 -11.31 -43.58
C ALA A 421 -16.92 -12.36 -44.14
N LYS A 422 -17.85 -12.88 -43.33
CA LYS A 422 -18.87 -13.89 -43.72
C LYS A 422 -18.27 -15.13 -44.38
N GLN A 423 -17.18 -15.68 -43.84
CA GLN A 423 -16.57 -16.87 -44.46
C GLN A 423 -17.41 -18.15 -44.27
N MET A 424 -18.39 -18.11 -43.36
CA MET A 424 -19.42 -19.13 -43.16
C MET A 424 -20.78 -18.44 -43.02
N ASN A 425 -21.89 -19.12 -43.35
CA ASN A 425 -23.24 -18.52 -43.47
C ASN A 425 -23.78 -17.71 -42.27
N ASN A 426 -23.11 -17.76 -41.11
CA ASN A 426 -23.42 -16.99 -39.90
C ASN A 426 -22.19 -16.19 -39.46
N ASN A 427 -22.42 -15.02 -38.87
CA ASN A 427 -21.35 -14.09 -38.50
C ASN A 427 -21.00 -14.14 -37.00
N CYS A 428 -21.79 -14.85 -36.18
CA CYS A 428 -21.64 -14.87 -34.73
C CYS A 428 -21.57 -16.30 -34.20
N PHE A 429 -20.56 -16.60 -33.40
CA PHE A 429 -20.27 -17.93 -32.89
C PHE A 429 -20.08 -17.88 -31.37
N LEU A 430 -20.98 -18.55 -30.65
CA LEU A 430 -20.93 -18.71 -29.19
C LEU A 430 -20.17 -19.97 -28.81
N LYS A 431 -19.32 -19.86 -27.79
CA LYS A 431 -18.35 -20.91 -27.40
C LYS A 431 -18.52 -21.33 -25.96
N SER A 432 -18.35 -22.61 -25.69
CA SER A 432 -18.55 -23.21 -24.37
C SER A 432 -17.30 -23.17 -23.48
N GLY A 433 -16.16 -22.72 -24.02
CA GLY A 433 -14.88 -22.54 -23.32
C GLY A 433 -14.12 -21.32 -23.86
N ILE A 434 -12.91 -21.08 -23.34
CA ILE A 434 -12.05 -19.95 -23.73
C ILE A 434 -10.78 -20.50 -24.39
N PRO A 435 -10.75 -20.67 -25.73
CA PRO A 435 -9.55 -21.11 -26.46
C PRO A 435 -8.43 -20.05 -26.49
N ASN A 436 -7.25 -20.46 -26.97
CA ASN A 436 -6.13 -19.55 -27.25
C ASN A 436 -6.48 -18.59 -28.39
N LEU A 437 -6.06 -17.33 -28.26
CA LEU A 437 -6.31 -16.27 -29.24
C LEU A 437 -5.46 -16.44 -30.51
N VAL A 438 -6.06 -16.14 -31.65
CA VAL A 438 -5.41 -16.09 -32.97
C VAL A 438 -5.68 -14.74 -33.61
N ALA A 439 -4.64 -14.08 -34.12
CA ALA A 439 -4.78 -12.79 -34.79
C ALA A 439 -5.61 -12.96 -36.09
N SER A 440 -6.61 -12.09 -36.28
CA SER A 440 -7.49 -12.15 -37.45
C SER A 440 -8.03 -10.76 -37.77
N LEU A 441 -7.73 -10.24 -38.96
CA LEU A 441 -8.16 -8.89 -39.37
C LEU A 441 -9.68 -8.74 -39.60
N THR A 442 -10.43 -9.83 -39.53
CA THR A 442 -11.88 -9.84 -39.81
C THR A 442 -12.71 -10.27 -38.61
N CYS A 443 -12.06 -10.76 -37.55
CA CYS A 443 -12.74 -11.26 -36.37
C CYS A 443 -12.67 -10.25 -35.22
N THR A 444 -13.77 -10.13 -34.50
CA THR A 444 -13.84 -9.45 -33.21
C THR A 444 -14.37 -10.44 -32.19
N SER A 445 -13.70 -10.57 -31.06
CA SER A 445 -14.04 -11.59 -30.06
C SER A 445 -14.21 -11.01 -28.67
N GLY A 446 -14.81 -11.79 -27.77
CA GLY A 446 -14.93 -11.44 -26.35
C GLY A 446 -15.15 -12.65 -25.45
N VAL A 447 -14.92 -12.47 -24.15
CA VAL A 447 -15.09 -13.50 -23.11
C VAL A 447 -16.23 -13.10 -22.18
N LYS A 448 -17.14 -14.04 -21.89
CA LYS A 448 -18.28 -13.84 -20.97
C LYS A 448 -17.82 -14.01 -19.52
N GLN A 449 -18.00 -12.97 -18.71
CA GLN A 449 -17.69 -13.03 -17.28
C GLN A 449 -18.73 -13.86 -16.51
N SER A 450 -18.30 -14.66 -15.54
CA SER A 450 -19.18 -15.51 -14.71
C SER A 450 -19.86 -14.71 -13.59
N GLU A 451 -21.16 -14.91 -13.41
CA GLU A 451 -21.92 -14.37 -12.26
C GLU A 451 -21.63 -15.16 -10.96
N THR A 452 -21.41 -14.44 -9.85
CA THR A 452 -21.37 -14.97 -8.48
C THR A 452 -22.08 -14.01 -7.52
N LYS A 453 -22.66 -14.56 -6.44
CA LYS A 453 -23.69 -13.99 -5.55
C LYS A 453 -23.26 -12.76 -4.70
N GLN A 454 -24.09 -11.71 -4.82
CA GLN A 454 -24.58 -10.66 -3.90
C GLN A 454 -23.92 -10.39 -2.53
N GLN A 455 -23.39 -9.16 -2.34
CA GLN A 455 -23.29 -8.41 -1.08
C GLN A 455 -23.07 -6.89 -1.34
N GLN A 456 -23.53 -6.02 -0.44
CA GLN A 456 -23.41 -4.55 -0.50
C GLN A 456 -21.95 -4.07 -0.60
N GLN A 457 -21.67 -3.01 -1.38
CA GLN A 457 -20.32 -2.48 -1.57
C GLN A 457 -20.16 -0.97 -1.26
N LEU A 458 -19.62 -0.63 -0.07
CA LEU A 458 -18.90 0.59 0.36
C LEU A 458 -17.46 0.73 -0.22
N VAL A 459 -17.13 1.71 -1.05
CA VAL A 459 -15.72 1.94 -1.47
C VAL A 459 -15.21 3.22 -0.84
N TRP A 460 -14.06 3.17 -0.17
CA TRP A 460 -13.37 4.37 0.33
C TRP A 460 -12.25 4.75 -0.62
N VAL A 461 -12.14 6.04 -0.94
CA VAL A 461 -11.14 6.56 -1.87
C VAL A 461 -10.54 7.83 -1.31
N TYR A 462 -9.23 7.82 -1.11
CA TYR A 462 -8.44 8.96 -0.64
C TYR A 462 -7.61 9.47 -1.81
N ILE A 463 -7.77 10.74 -2.17
CA ILE A 463 -7.13 11.41 -3.33
C ILE A 463 -6.35 12.63 -2.85
N ASN A 464 -5.02 12.57 -2.89
CA ASN A 464 -4.19 13.64 -2.35
C ASN A 464 -3.70 14.61 -3.43
N ARG A 465 -3.92 15.91 -3.22
CA ARG A 465 -3.61 17.04 -4.12
C ARG A 465 -2.88 18.17 -3.35
N THR A 466 -2.09 18.98 -4.05
CA THR A 466 -1.34 20.10 -3.46
C THR A 466 -1.85 21.47 -3.93
N LEU A 467 -2.63 22.19 -3.12
CA LEU A 467 -3.10 23.54 -3.50
C LEU A 467 -1.93 24.53 -3.66
N SER A 468 -1.62 24.95 -4.89
CA SER A 468 -0.62 26.00 -5.12
C SER A 468 -1.26 27.37 -4.84
N GLN A 469 -0.76 28.11 -3.84
CA GLN A 469 -1.14 29.52 -3.69
C GLN A 469 -0.34 30.38 -4.67
N ARG A 470 -0.98 30.82 -5.76
CA ARG A 470 -0.57 32.07 -6.43
C ARG A 470 -1.64 33.13 -6.26
N SER A 471 -1.16 34.30 -5.84
CA SER A 471 -1.89 35.57 -5.87
C SER A 471 -2.48 35.80 -7.27
N SER A 472 -3.79 35.99 -7.32
CA SER A 472 -4.63 36.24 -8.51
C SER A 472 -4.81 35.06 -9.48
N GLY A 473 -5.95 34.38 -9.37
CA GLY A 473 -6.44 33.40 -10.35
C GLY A 473 -6.16 31.94 -9.94
N THR A 474 -7.20 31.25 -9.50
CA THR A 474 -7.24 29.84 -9.10
C THR A 474 -6.58 28.90 -10.12
N SER A 475 -5.33 28.49 -9.89
CA SER A 475 -4.67 27.40 -10.61
C SER A 475 -4.85 26.09 -9.84
N ARG A 476 -5.57 25.14 -10.44
CA ARG A 476 -5.91 23.83 -9.87
C ARG A 476 -4.66 22.93 -9.73
N ALA A 477 -4.62 22.16 -8.64
CA ALA A 477 -3.52 21.30 -8.24
C ALA A 477 -3.57 19.88 -8.85
N PRO A 478 -2.43 19.27 -9.24
CA PRO A 478 -2.38 17.88 -9.67
C PRO A 478 -2.49 16.89 -8.50
N LEU A 479 -3.05 15.72 -8.83
CA LEU A 479 -3.06 14.50 -8.03
C LEU A 479 -1.64 13.94 -7.89
N ALA A 480 -1.32 13.35 -6.73
CA ALA A 480 -0.03 12.67 -6.51
C ALA A 480 -0.20 11.19 -6.11
N VAL A 481 -1.22 10.86 -5.32
CA VAL A 481 -1.48 9.50 -4.82
C VAL A 481 -2.97 9.27 -4.64
N VAL A 482 -3.41 8.06 -4.94
CA VAL A 482 -4.77 7.56 -4.70
C VAL A 482 -4.70 6.24 -3.95
N GLU A 483 -5.42 6.14 -2.84
CA GLU A 483 -5.62 4.88 -2.09
C GLU A 483 -7.11 4.52 -2.12
N VAL A 484 -7.42 3.32 -2.62
CA VAL A 484 -8.77 2.77 -2.75
C VAL A 484 -8.92 1.57 -1.82
N PHE A 485 -10.01 1.52 -1.06
CA PHE A 485 -10.34 0.42 -0.16
C PHE A 485 -11.74 -0.10 -0.44
N GLU A 486 -11.85 -1.41 -0.55
CA GLU A 486 -13.11 -2.11 -0.78
C GLU A 486 -13.93 -2.30 0.50
N SER A 487 -15.18 -2.66 0.29
CA SER A 487 -16.30 -2.54 1.20
C SER A 487 -16.47 -3.61 2.21
N GLN A 488 -16.13 -4.82 1.82
CA GLN A 488 -16.41 -6.02 2.59
C GLN A 488 -15.36 -6.17 3.66
N GLY A 489 -15.12 -5.04 4.34
CA GLY A 489 -14.02 -4.85 5.22
C GLY A 489 -12.66 -4.83 4.52
N GLY A 490 -12.46 -4.04 3.47
CA GLY A 490 -11.10 -3.69 3.03
C GLY A 490 -10.27 -4.87 2.51
N ARG A 491 -10.92 -5.93 2.02
CA ARG A 491 -10.24 -7.14 1.50
C ARG A 491 -9.42 -6.85 0.25
N LEU A 492 -9.79 -5.78 -0.45
CA LEU A 492 -9.04 -5.24 -1.57
C LEU A 492 -8.64 -3.81 -1.22
N ALA A 493 -7.34 -3.55 -1.19
CA ALA A 493 -6.77 -2.21 -1.19
C ALA A 493 -5.92 -2.04 -2.46
N ILE A 494 -5.95 -0.85 -3.05
CA ILE A 494 -5.12 -0.51 -4.21
C ILE A 494 -4.56 0.90 -4.02
N THR A 495 -3.24 1.00 -4.06
CA THR A 495 -2.50 2.26 -3.99
C THR A 495 -1.87 2.59 -5.33
N THR A 496 -2.04 3.81 -5.81
CA THR A 496 -1.43 4.24 -7.08
C THR A 496 -0.84 5.64 -6.98
N ARG A 497 0.21 5.87 -7.77
CA ARG A 497 0.86 7.16 -7.96
C ARG A 497 0.44 7.71 -9.30
N VAL A 498 0.16 9.00 -9.36
CA VAL A 498 -0.28 9.66 -10.59
C VAL A 498 0.44 11.00 -10.68
N TYR A 499 0.99 11.34 -11.85
CA TYR A 499 1.66 12.63 -12.10
C TYR A 499 1.09 13.27 -13.37
N PRO A 500 -0.12 13.83 -13.32
CA PRO A 500 -0.72 14.42 -14.51
C PRO A 500 0.06 15.66 -14.97
N GLU A 501 0.17 15.84 -16.30
CA GLU A 501 0.73 17.04 -16.91
C GLU A 501 -0.10 18.29 -16.57
N GLU A 502 0.49 19.51 -16.60
CA GLU A 502 -0.17 20.76 -16.17
C GLU A 502 -1.55 20.99 -16.80
N ASP A 503 -1.68 20.80 -18.12
CA ASP A 503 -2.94 20.99 -18.84
C ASP A 503 -4.02 19.96 -18.45
N THR A 504 -3.60 18.78 -17.99
CA THR A 504 -4.48 17.69 -17.55
C THR A 504 -4.91 17.89 -16.08
N ALA A 505 -4.01 18.38 -15.25
CA ALA A 505 -4.27 18.69 -13.84
C ALA A 505 -5.34 19.78 -13.66
N GLN A 506 -5.40 20.75 -14.58
CA GLN A 506 -6.41 21.81 -14.56
C GLN A 506 -7.85 21.31 -14.84
N ASN A 507 -8.01 20.11 -15.41
CA ASN A 507 -9.30 19.54 -15.82
C ASN A 507 -9.66 18.27 -15.04
N LEU A 508 -9.06 18.09 -13.86
CA LEU A 508 -9.19 16.89 -13.06
C LEU A 508 -10.51 16.85 -12.27
N ALA A 509 -11.55 16.29 -12.89
CA ALA A 509 -12.82 15.96 -12.25
C ALA A 509 -12.84 14.48 -11.82
N VAL A 510 -13.55 14.19 -10.73
CA VAL A 510 -13.88 12.81 -10.35
C VAL A 510 -15.27 12.50 -10.83
N TYR A 511 -15.37 11.32 -11.42
CA TYR A 511 -16.59 10.81 -12.01
C TYR A 511 -16.85 9.46 -11.38
N VAL A 512 -18.13 9.16 -11.15
CA VAL A 512 -18.55 7.78 -10.94
C VAL A 512 -19.11 7.28 -12.27
N ASN A 513 -18.62 6.12 -12.70
CA ASN A 513 -19.08 5.47 -13.92
C ASN A 513 -19.54 4.06 -13.54
N SER A 514 -20.62 3.60 -14.17
CA SER A 514 -21.08 2.24 -13.97
C SER A 514 -20.07 1.19 -14.46
N GLY A 515 -19.18 1.56 -15.39
CA GLY A 515 -18.23 0.63 -16.01
C GLY A 515 -18.93 -0.52 -16.78
N SER A 516 -20.25 -0.47 -16.89
CA SER A 516 -21.07 -1.51 -17.50
C SER A 516 -21.03 -1.36 -19.02
N THR A 517 -20.67 -2.44 -19.72
CA THR A 517 -20.83 -2.54 -21.18
C THR A 517 -22.27 -2.84 -21.60
N THR A 518 -23.18 -3.04 -20.63
CA THR A 518 -24.61 -3.29 -20.86
C THR A 518 -25.43 -2.03 -20.54
N ASN A 519 -26.62 -1.88 -21.14
CA ASN A 519 -27.59 -0.80 -20.82
C ASN A 519 -28.16 -0.83 -19.39
N GLN A 520 -27.49 -1.54 -18.47
CA GLN A 520 -27.85 -1.56 -17.06
C GLN A 520 -27.49 -0.22 -16.41
N THR A 521 -28.48 0.32 -15.73
CA THR A 521 -28.37 1.53 -14.94
C THR A 521 -27.81 1.16 -13.57
N ILE A 522 -26.77 1.87 -13.11
CA ILE A 522 -26.27 1.70 -11.74
C ILE A 522 -26.89 2.75 -10.84
N VAL A 523 -27.38 2.31 -9.69
CA VAL A 523 -27.88 3.21 -8.65
C VAL A 523 -26.87 3.22 -7.51
N ILE A 524 -26.24 4.37 -7.30
CA ILE A 524 -25.49 4.65 -6.08
C ILE A 524 -26.51 5.06 -5.02
N ASP A 525 -26.55 4.34 -3.91
CA ASP A 525 -27.52 4.59 -2.83
C ASP A 525 -27.22 5.94 -2.19
N THR A 526 -25.96 6.11 -1.78
CA THR A 526 -25.43 7.36 -1.25
C THR A 526 -23.99 7.58 -1.71
N LEU A 527 -23.63 8.86 -1.83
CA LEU A 527 -22.27 9.30 -2.11
C LEU A 527 -21.95 10.46 -1.19
N ASP A 528 -20.89 10.29 -0.41
CA ASP A 528 -20.40 11.30 0.51
C ASP A 528 -19.01 11.79 0.09
N ILE A 529 -18.84 13.10 0.16
CA ILE A 529 -17.67 13.80 -0.34
C ILE A 529 -17.24 14.86 0.67
N TRP A 530 -15.97 14.86 1.06
CA TRP A 530 -15.38 15.84 1.99
C TRP A 530 -14.01 16.31 1.54
N THR A 531 -13.75 17.61 1.60
CA THR A 531 -12.40 18.19 1.61
C THR A 531 -11.63 17.68 2.82
N LEU A 532 -10.34 17.36 2.64
CA LEU A 532 -9.44 16.95 3.70
C LEU A 532 -8.40 18.06 3.97
N ASN A 533 -8.21 18.40 5.24
CA ASN A 533 -7.15 19.29 5.70
C ASN A 533 -5.76 18.68 5.49
N SER A 534 -4.76 19.54 5.36
CA SER A 534 -3.35 19.14 5.37
C SER A 534 -2.94 18.68 6.78
N ILE A 535 -2.07 17.67 6.88
CA ILE A 535 -1.43 17.25 8.14
C ILE A 535 -0.23 18.12 8.48
N TRP A 536 0.23 18.94 7.53
CA TRP A 536 1.39 19.82 7.68
C TRP A 536 0.92 21.18 8.20
N THR A 537 1.58 21.66 9.25
CA THR A 537 1.32 22.97 9.89
C THR A 537 2.41 23.97 9.60
#